data_AF-A0A7K1LA98-F1
#
_entry.id   AF-A0A7K1LA98-F1
#
_cell.length_a   1.000
_cell.length_b   1.000
_cell.length_c   1.000
_cell.angle_alpha   90.00
_cell.angle_beta   90.00
_cell.angle_gamma   90.00
#
_symmetry.space_group_name_H-M   'P 1'
#
loop_
_entity.id
_entity.type
_entity.pdbx_description
1 polymer ?
#
loop_
_entity_poly.entity_id
_entity_poly.type
_entity_poly.pdbx_seq_one_letter_code
_entity_poly.pdbx_strand_id
1 'polypeptide(L)'
;MGERLILHLPETVTTRFLVATDARTVPGPDYLADAVGGGGGLSRVAATLVGTPALTIEHTPPGTCRDRLRTLGGAPDRLAELIGAARHLAVTTVADPAGQPRHAQATRLLARTLAAATGGVAADLDSSRLLPVDEGPPTEPDRFVPGRDWVSVFIASSEGGPSLRVETAGLHRFGLPEVMAGPVPYASMLTAANLVRGLAWQLLAEHTGWASGAAPGRIRHTAAERVVRADDVMRFWGTRSSGGGALPLTLDWTTSTCPGCERALKVLPPGADPPTWWAETAAEAMPKLVHAVPDP
;
A
#
# COMPACT_ATOMS: atom_id res chain seq x y z
N MET A 1 -4.19 14.67 28.84
CA MET A 1 -3.93 15.05 27.44
C MET A 1 -3.00 13.97 26.89
N GLY A 2 -3.49 13.04 26.08
CA GLY A 2 -2.72 11.88 25.63
C GLY A 2 -1.53 12.28 24.77
N GLU A 3 -0.50 11.43 24.77
CA GLU A 3 0.72 11.63 23.98
C GLU A 3 0.40 11.72 22.47
N ARG A 4 1.13 12.59 21.77
CA ARG A 4 0.94 12.83 20.33
C ARG A 4 2.23 12.58 19.58
N LEU A 5 2.13 11.84 18.48
CA LEU A 5 3.22 11.67 17.53
C LEU A 5 3.11 12.70 16.41
N ILE A 6 4.25 13.14 15.92
CA ILE A 6 4.38 14.12 14.83
C ILE A 6 4.58 13.37 13.53
N LEU A 7 3.60 13.47 12.63
CA LEU A 7 3.70 13.00 11.25
C LEU A 7 4.15 14.18 10.38
N HIS A 8 5.34 14.05 9.80
CA HIS A 8 5.81 14.99 8.79
C HIS A 8 5.15 14.65 7.45
N LEU A 9 4.27 15.52 6.98
CA LEU A 9 3.74 15.39 5.63
C LEU A 9 4.86 15.78 4.64
N PRO A 10 5.29 14.88 3.73
CA PRO A 10 6.23 15.27 2.70
C PRO A 10 5.58 16.28 1.74
N GLU A 11 6.38 17.17 1.16
CA GLU A 11 5.88 18.13 0.15
C GLU A 11 5.30 17.42 -1.07
N THR A 12 5.88 16.29 -1.43
CA THR A 12 5.41 15.42 -2.51
C THR A 12 5.47 13.97 -2.09
N VAL A 13 4.58 13.17 -2.66
CA VAL A 13 4.59 11.72 -2.56
C VAL A 13 4.85 11.12 -3.93
N THR A 14 5.53 9.98 -3.94
CA THR A 14 5.80 9.24 -5.17
C THR A 14 4.98 7.96 -5.19
N THR A 15 4.38 7.63 -6.33
CA THR A 15 3.80 6.31 -6.61
C THR A 15 4.53 5.66 -7.76
N ARG A 16 4.96 4.39 -7.62
CA ARG A 16 5.80 3.68 -8.58
C ARG A 16 5.23 2.33 -8.96
N PHE A 17 5.07 2.11 -10.25
CA PHE A 17 4.79 0.81 -10.84
C PHE A 17 5.90 0.43 -11.81
N LEU A 18 6.06 -0.86 -12.03
CA LEU A 18 6.96 -1.42 -13.03
C LEU A 18 6.14 -2.21 -14.04
N VAL A 19 6.38 -1.97 -15.33
CA VAL A 19 5.86 -2.79 -16.42
C VAL A 19 7.01 -3.52 -17.09
N ALA A 20 6.98 -4.83 -17.04
CA ALA A 20 7.95 -5.72 -17.67
C ALA A 20 7.36 -6.27 -18.97
N THR A 21 8.09 -6.16 -20.09
CA THR A 21 7.58 -6.57 -21.41
C THR A 21 8.72 -6.95 -22.36
N ASP A 22 8.40 -7.82 -23.32
CA ASP A 22 9.26 -8.16 -24.46
C ASP A 22 8.96 -7.31 -25.72
N ALA A 23 7.97 -6.42 -25.65
CA ALA A 23 7.59 -5.56 -26.76
C ALA A 23 8.74 -4.63 -27.19
N ARG A 24 9.00 -4.59 -28.50
CA ARG A 24 10.04 -3.72 -29.07
C ARG A 24 9.65 -2.25 -29.11
N THR A 25 8.36 -1.98 -29.14
CA THR A 25 7.78 -0.63 -29.21
C THR A 25 6.94 -0.38 -27.98
N VAL A 26 7.16 0.76 -27.34
CA VAL A 26 6.35 1.24 -26.22
C VAL A 26 5.35 2.24 -26.78
N PRO A 27 4.04 2.12 -26.48
CA PRO A 27 3.05 3.09 -26.91
C PRO A 27 3.40 4.51 -26.45
N GLY A 28 3.14 5.49 -27.31
CA GLY A 28 3.34 6.90 -27.00
C GLY A 28 2.29 7.45 -26.01
N PRO A 29 2.47 8.67 -25.50
CA PRO A 29 1.55 9.30 -24.58
C PRO A 29 0.13 9.43 -25.16
N ASP A 30 -0.02 9.83 -26.43
CA ASP A 30 -1.34 9.99 -27.05
C ASP A 30 -2.16 8.70 -27.03
N TYR A 31 -1.51 7.57 -27.33
CA TYR A 31 -2.16 6.25 -27.23
C TYR A 31 -2.63 5.96 -25.80
N LEU A 32 -1.80 6.23 -24.80
CA LEU A 32 -2.15 5.96 -23.40
C LEU A 32 -3.32 6.84 -22.94
N ALA A 33 -3.32 8.12 -23.33
CA ALA A 33 -4.40 9.06 -23.01
C ALA A 33 -5.73 8.59 -23.63
N ASP A 34 -5.72 8.17 -24.90
CA ASP A 34 -6.89 7.65 -25.59
C ASP A 34 -7.38 6.33 -24.97
N ALA A 35 -6.45 5.41 -24.66
CA ALA A 35 -6.75 4.09 -24.12
C ALA A 35 -7.40 4.15 -22.73
N VAL A 36 -7.00 5.12 -21.88
CA VAL A 36 -7.65 5.31 -20.57
C VAL A 36 -8.88 6.22 -20.64
N GLY A 37 -8.99 7.07 -21.67
CA GLY A 37 -9.97 8.16 -21.77
C GLY A 37 -11.43 7.72 -21.94
N GLY A 38 -11.69 6.47 -22.31
CA GLY A 38 -13.05 5.95 -22.55
C GLY A 38 -13.92 5.70 -21.31
N GLY A 39 -13.45 6.01 -20.09
CA GLY A 39 -14.10 5.63 -18.83
C GLY A 39 -14.64 6.78 -17.95
N GLY A 40 -14.81 6.49 -16.65
CA GLY A 40 -15.41 7.37 -15.65
C GLY A 40 -14.50 8.51 -15.13
N GLY A 41 -14.74 8.96 -13.89
CA GLY A 41 -14.01 10.09 -13.31
C GLY A 41 -12.51 9.85 -13.20
N LEU A 42 -12.12 8.65 -12.75
CA LEU A 42 -10.71 8.27 -12.63
C LEU A 42 -9.98 8.19 -13.99
N SER A 43 -10.64 7.68 -15.02
CA SER A 43 -10.11 7.65 -16.40
C SER A 43 -9.70 9.03 -16.89
N ARG A 44 -10.49 10.05 -16.58
CA ARG A 44 -10.17 11.45 -16.93
C ARG A 44 -8.95 11.96 -16.18
N VAL A 45 -8.80 11.61 -14.90
CA VAL A 45 -7.60 11.95 -14.12
C VAL A 45 -6.37 11.29 -14.73
N ALA A 46 -6.46 10.00 -15.09
CA ALA A 46 -5.38 9.28 -15.77
C ALA A 46 -4.99 9.93 -17.11
N ALA A 47 -5.96 10.25 -17.95
CA ALA A 47 -5.71 10.93 -19.23
C ALA A 47 -5.05 12.31 -19.02
N THR A 48 -5.46 13.05 -17.99
CA THR A 48 -4.92 14.38 -17.69
C THR A 48 -3.49 14.33 -17.14
N LEU A 49 -3.08 13.24 -16.50
CA LEU A 49 -1.69 13.06 -16.04
C LEU A 49 -0.73 12.82 -17.21
N VAL A 50 -1.20 12.24 -18.31
CA VAL A 50 -0.37 11.95 -19.48
C VAL A 50 0.15 13.24 -20.09
N GLY A 51 1.46 13.28 -20.35
CA GLY A 51 2.13 14.47 -20.90
C GLY A 51 2.43 15.57 -19.87
N THR A 52 2.05 15.38 -18.60
CA THR A 52 2.44 16.31 -17.53
C THR A 52 3.80 15.94 -16.94
N PRO A 53 4.54 16.89 -16.35
CA PRO A 53 5.77 16.60 -15.61
C PRO A 53 5.56 15.73 -14.37
N ALA A 54 4.31 15.58 -13.91
CA ALA A 54 3.97 14.78 -12.73
C ALA A 54 4.01 13.28 -13.01
N LEU A 55 3.98 12.85 -14.28
CA LEU A 55 4.04 11.45 -14.70
C LEU A 55 5.29 11.22 -15.56
N THR A 56 6.10 10.23 -15.19
CA THR A 56 7.21 9.74 -16.01
C THR A 56 7.03 8.27 -16.35
N ILE A 57 7.37 7.91 -17.59
CA ILE A 57 7.45 6.54 -18.07
C ILE A 57 8.85 6.35 -18.64
N GLU A 58 9.71 5.69 -17.87
CA GLU A 58 11.14 5.61 -18.17
C GLU A 58 11.64 4.17 -18.21
N HIS A 59 12.57 3.93 -19.12
CA HIS A 59 13.23 2.64 -19.20
C HIS A 59 14.12 2.44 -17.98
N THR A 60 13.88 1.36 -17.24
CA THR A 60 14.66 1.01 -16.06
C THR A 60 15.67 -0.08 -16.43
N PRO A 61 16.97 0.12 -16.17
CA PRO A 61 17.96 -0.91 -16.39
C PRO A 61 17.66 -2.16 -15.54
N PRO A 62 17.87 -3.39 -16.05
CA PRO A 62 17.55 -4.64 -15.35
C PRO A 62 18.22 -4.80 -13.97
N GLY A 63 19.34 -4.09 -13.73
CA GLY A 63 20.04 -4.10 -12.45
C GLY A 63 19.40 -3.22 -11.37
N THR A 64 18.73 -2.13 -11.75
CA THR A 64 18.29 -1.08 -10.83
C THR A 64 17.17 -1.54 -9.89
N CYS A 65 16.35 -2.49 -10.33
CA CYS A 65 15.23 -3.01 -9.53
C CYS A 65 15.49 -4.39 -8.91
N ARG A 66 16.63 -5.03 -9.18
CA ARG A 66 16.83 -6.46 -8.88
C ARG A 66 16.49 -6.85 -7.44
N ASP A 67 16.95 -6.08 -6.46
CA ASP A 67 16.68 -6.39 -5.06
C ASP A 67 15.23 -6.14 -4.67
N ARG A 68 14.58 -5.11 -5.24
CA ARG A 68 13.13 -4.89 -5.09
C ARG A 68 12.30 -5.98 -5.75
N LEU A 69 12.75 -6.54 -6.88
CA LEU A 69 12.04 -7.62 -7.57
C LEU A 69 11.98 -8.90 -6.74
N ARG A 70 13.03 -9.17 -5.96
CA ARG A 70 13.10 -10.33 -5.07
C ARG A 70 12.14 -10.26 -3.89
N THR A 71 11.69 -9.06 -3.52
CA THR A 71 10.74 -8.85 -2.42
C THR A 71 9.29 -8.80 -2.88
N LEU A 72 9.02 -8.92 -4.18
CA LEU A 72 7.66 -8.89 -4.72
C LEU A 72 6.89 -10.15 -4.32
N GLY A 73 5.69 -9.95 -3.76
CA GLY A 73 4.71 -11.02 -3.62
C GLY A 73 3.97 -11.29 -4.93
N GLY A 74 3.73 -12.56 -5.24
CA GLY A 74 2.99 -12.97 -6.43
C GLY A 74 3.19 -14.44 -6.79
N ALA A 75 2.51 -14.89 -7.85
CA ALA A 75 2.70 -16.24 -8.37
C ALA A 75 4.13 -16.42 -8.92
N PRO A 76 4.85 -17.52 -8.60
CA PRO A 76 6.24 -17.72 -9.01
C PRO A 76 6.49 -17.58 -10.51
N ASP A 77 5.60 -18.13 -11.36
CA ASP A 77 5.76 -18.08 -12.81
C ASP A 77 5.67 -16.64 -13.36
N ARG A 78 4.75 -15.84 -12.79
CA ARG A 78 4.59 -14.43 -13.16
C ARG A 78 5.75 -13.57 -12.67
N LEU A 79 6.33 -13.91 -11.52
CA LEU A 79 7.56 -13.28 -11.05
C LEU A 79 8.74 -13.61 -11.96
N ALA A 80 8.85 -14.87 -12.40
CA ALA A 80 9.88 -15.29 -13.35
C ALA A 80 9.74 -14.57 -14.70
N GLU A 81 8.53 -14.43 -15.22
CA GLU A 81 8.23 -13.64 -16.42
C GLU A 81 8.63 -12.17 -16.25
N LEU A 82 8.25 -11.55 -15.13
CA LEU A 82 8.62 -10.17 -14.84
C LEU A 82 10.15 -10.00 -14.78
N ILE A 83 10.86 -10.93 -14.13
CA ILE A 83 12.33 -10.89 -13.99
C ILE A 83 13.02 -11.14 -15.33
N GLY A 84 12.47 -12.04 -16.16
CA GLY A 84 13.03 -12.47 -17.42
C GLY A 84 12.76 -11.55 -18.61
N ALA A 85 11.81 -10.61 -18.48
CA ALA A 85 11.43 -9.71 -19.57
C ALA A 85 12.62 -8.90 -20.10
N ALA A 86 12.64 -8.69 -21.41
CA ALA A 86 13.70 -7.94 -22.09
C ALA A 86 13.75 -6.46 -21.68
N ARG A 87 12.63 -5.90 -21.20
CA ARG A 87 12.49 -4.48 -20.87
C ARG A 87 11.68 -4.28 -19.60
N HIS A 88 12.10 -3.30 -18.81
CA HIS A 88 11.39 -2.82 -17.64
C HIS A 88 11.13 -1.32 -17.78
N LEU A 89 9.88 -0.91 -17.61
CA LEU A 89 9.43 0.48 -17.69
C LEU A 89 8.92 0.90 -16.31
N ALA A 90 9.53 1.91 -15.70
CA ALA A 90 9.01 2.50 -14.48
C ALA A 90 7.95 3.54 -14.85
N VAL A 91 6.73 3.33 -14.33
CA VAL A 91 5.63 4.30 -14.41
C VAL A 91 5.54 4.98 -13.06
N THR A 92 5.98 6.22 -12.99
CA THR A 92 6.13 6.95 -11.74
C THR A 92 5.29 8.22 -11.77
N THR A 93 4.58 8.48 -10.68
CA THR A 93 4.00 9.81 -10.43
C THR A 93 4.58 10.46 -9.20
N VAL A 94 4.77 11.78 -9.29
CA VAL A 94 5.08 12.65 -8.15
C VAL A 94 3.92 13.60 -8.00
N ALA A 95 3.29 13.59 -6.83
CA ALA A 95 2.07 14.35 -6.57
C ALA A 95 2.08 15.00 -5.20
N ASP A 96 1.26 16.04 -5.05
CA ASP A 96 0.86 16.55 -3.75
C ASP A 96 0.12 15.43 -2.96
N PRO A 97 0.42 15.22 -1.66
CA PRO A 97 -0.32 14.28 -0.82
C PRO A 97 -1.85 14.50 -0.84
N ALA A 98 -2.34 15.72 -1.00
CA ALA A 98 -3.77 16.04 -1.10
C ALA A 98 -4.42 15.49 -2.39
N GLY A 99 -3.63 15.19 -3.42
CA GLY A 99 -4.09 14.52 -4.64
C GLY A 99 -4.28 13.00 -4.46
N GLN A 100 -3.93 12.45 -3.31
CA GLN A 100 -4.09 11.04 -3.00
C GLN A 100 -5.47 10.72 -2.41
N PRO A 101 -6.01 9.50 -2.66
CA PRO A 101 -5.41 8.38 -3.39
C PRO A 101 -5.57 8.45 -4.92
N ARG A 102 -6.17 9.52 -5.46
CA ARG A 102 -6.59 9.60 -6.87
C ARG A 102 -5.44 9.51 -7.86
N HIS A 103 -4.34 10.22 -7.60
CA HIS A 103 -3.17 10.13 -8.47
C HIS A 103 -2.54 8.73 -8.45
N ALA A 104 -2.46 8.07 -7.29
CA ALA A 104 -1.99 6.69 -7.23
C ALA A 104 -2.88 5.74 -8.06
N GLN A 105 -4.21 5.84 -7.92
CA GLN A 105 -5.17 5.06 -8.72
C GLN A 105 -5.01 5.28 -10.23
N ALA A 106 -4.89 6.55 -10.64
CA ALA A 106 -4.73 6.91 -12.04
C ALA A 106 -3.41 6.37 -12.61
N THR A 107 -2.34 6.39 -11.81
CA THR A 107 -1.04 5.81 -12.19
C THR A 107 -1.10 4.29 -12.33
N ARG A 108 -1.83 3.61 -11.43
CA ARG A 108 -2.03 2.15 -11.52
C ARG A 108 -2.81 1.79 -12.78
N LEU A 109 -3.84 2.56 -13.12
CA LEU A 109 -4.60 2.37 -14.36
C LEU A 109 -3.69 2.53 -15.59
N LEU A 110 -2.85 3.56 -15.62
CA LEU A 110 -1.87 3.76 -16.69
C LEU A 110 -0.86 2.61 -16.79
N ALA A 111 -0.32 2.13 -15.66
CA ALA A 111 0.61 1.01 -15.64
C ALA A 111 -0.04 -0.29 -16.15
N ARG A 112 -1.29 -0.57 -15.75
CA ARG A 112 -2.05 -1.73 -16.28
C ARG A 112 -2.37 -1.58 -17.76
N THR A 113 -2.73 -0.38 -18.21
CA THR A 113 -2.98 -0.07 -19.63
C THR A 113 -1.73 -0.27 -20.47
N LEU A 114 -0.58 0.19 -19.97
CA LEU A 114 0.71 -0.03 -20.62
C LEU A 114 1.08 -1.52 -20.67
N ALA A 115 0.87 -2.26 -19.58
CA ALA A 115 1.11 -3.70 -19.56
C ALA A 115 0.20 -4.43 -20.55
N ALA A 116 -1.10 -4.11 -20.61
CA ALA A 116 -2.02 -4.69 -21.57
C ALA A 116 -1.62 -4.39 -23.02
N ALA A 117 -1.28 -3.13 -23.32
CA ALA A 117 -0.88 -2.71 -24.67
C ALA A 117 0.44 -3.34 -25.14
N THR A 118 1.28 -3.79 -24.22
CA THR A 118 2.59 -4.40 -24.51
C THR A 118 2.63 -5.90 -24.24
N GLY A 119 1.50 -6.52 -23.86
CA GLY A 119 1.44 -7.93 -23.45
C GLY A 119 2.35 -8.26 -22.25
N GLY A 120 2.60 -7.29 -21.37
CA GLY A 120 3.54 -7.39 -20.27
C GLY A 120 2.93 -7.72 -18.90
N VAL A 121 3.78 -7.68 -17.87
CA VAL A 121 3.43 -7.86 -16.45
C VAL A 121 3.60 -6.54 -15.72
N ALA A 122 2.60 -6.12 -14.95
CA ALA A 122 2.69 -4.96 -14.08
C ALA A 122 2.94 -5.37 -12.62
N ALA A 123 3.78 -4.60 -11.93
CA ALA A 123 4.02 -4.71 -10.49
C ALA A 123 3.89 -3.35 -9.81
N ASP A 124 3.35 -3.37 -8.60
CA ASP A 124 3.36 -2.26 -7.66
C ASP A 124 4.62 -2.34 -6.81
N LEU A 125 5.53 -1.38 -6.99
CA LEU A 125 6.81 -1.37 -6.27
C LEU A 125 6.65 -0.86 -4.84
N ASP A 126 5.63 -0.07 -4.55
CA ASP A 126 5.43 0.55 -3.24
C ASP A 126 4.65 -0.39 -2.30
N SER A 127 3.75 -1.24 -2.83
CA SER A 127 3.17 -2.37 -2.06
C SER A 127 3.94 -3.68 -2.25
N SER A 128 4.98 -3.69 -3.07
CA SER A 128 5.80 -4.87 -3.36
C SER A 128 4.96 -6.09 -3.79
N ARG A 129 4.07 -5.90 -4.78
CA ARG A 129 3.21 -6.97 -5.31
C ARG A 129 3.06 -6.93 -6.82
N LEU A 130 2.86 -8.10 -7.42
CA LEU A 130 2.35 -8.18 -8.80
C LEU A 130 0.91 -7.68 -8.85
N LEU A 131 0.57 -6.94 -9.90
CA LEU A 131 -0.82 -6.58 -10.17
C LEU A 131 -1.54 -7.75 -10.86
N PRO A 132 -2.80 -8.02 -10.51
CA PRO A 132 -3.59 -9.03 -11.22
C PRO A 132 -3.76 -8.64 -12.68
N VAL A 133 -3.80 -9.66 -13.54
CA VAL A 133 -4.14 -9.51 -14.96
C VAL A 133 -5.66 -9.46 -15.05
N ASP A 134 -6.19 -8.39 -15.65
CA ASP A 134 -7.62 -8.26 -15.87
C ASP A 134 -8.02 -9.02 -17.15
N GLU A 135 -9.17 -9.72 -17.12
CA GLU A 135 -9.80 -10.25 -18.32
C GLU A 135 -10.53 -9.10 -19.05
N GLY A 136 -9.86 -8.49 -20.03
CA GLY A 136 -10.41 -7.39 -20.83
C GLY A 136 -9.66 -6.07 -20.67
N PRO A 137 -10.26 -4.93 -21.08
CA PRO A 137 -9.65 -3.63 -20.91
C PRO A 137 -9.34 -3.36 -19.43
N PRO A 138 -8.13 -2.88 -19.09
CA PRO A 138 -7.78 -2.56 -17.72
C PRO A 138 -8.77 -1.58 -17.11
N THR A 139 -9.24 -1.89 -15.90
CA THR A 139 -10.12 -1.00 -15.15
C THR A 139 -9.56 -0.75 -13.75
N GLU A 140 -9.85 0.43 -13.22
CA GLU A 140 -9.54 0.78 -11.84
C GLU A 140 -10.81 1.31 -11.18
N PRO A 141 -11.23 0.76 -10.04
CA PRO A 141 -12.44 1.21 -9.35
C PRO A 141 -12.38 2.67 -8.92
N ASP A 142 -13.46 3.42 -9.14
CA ASP A 142 -13.59 4.78 -8.59
C ASP A 142 -13.61 4.78 -7.06
N ARG A 143 -14.03 3.71 -6.40
CA ARG A 143 -13.94 3.60 -4.94
C ARG A 143 -12.55 3.09 -4.54
N PHE A 144 -11.81 3.88 -3.76
CA PHE A 144 -10.54 3.46 -3.18
C PHE A 144 -10.77 2.52 -1.98
N VAL A 145 -10.07 1.38 -1.98
CA VAL A 145 -10.10 0.37 -0.91
C VAL A 145 -8.67 -0.10 -0.62
N PRO A 146 -8.09 0.15 0.57
CA PRO A 146 -6.70 -0.19 0.88
C PRO A 146 -6.35 -1.67 0.66
N GLY A 147 -7.28 -2.57 0.98
CA GLY A 147 -7.14 -4.01 0.82
C GLY A 147 -7.13 -4.52 -0.63
N ARG A 148 -7.47 -3.68 -1.63
CA ARG A 148 -7.33 -4.01 -3.06
C ARG A 148 -5.91 -3.79 -3.55
N ASP A 149 -4.95 -4.43 -2.88
CA ASP A 149 -3.52 -4.46 -3.17
C ASP A 149 -2.77 -3.12 -3.04
N TRP A 150 -3.40 -2.09 -2.47
CA TRP A 150 -2.76 -0.79 -2.23
C TRP A 150 -1.82 -0.82 -1.03
N VAL A 151 -2.18 -1.57 0.01
CA VAL A 151 -1.38 -1.76 1.22
C VAL A 151 -1.15 -3.25 1.46
N SER A 152 0.09 -3.67 1.39
CA SER A 152 0.54 -5.03 1.72
C SER A 152 0.83 -5.19 3.18
N VAL A 153 0.85 -6.44 3.64
CA VAL A 153 1.35 -6.82 4.96
C VAL A 153 2.40 -7.89 4.75
N PHE A 154 3.64 -7.57 5.13
CA PHE A 154 4.78 -8.47 5.09
C PHE A 154 5.01 -9.06 6.47
N ILE A 155 5.34 -10.35 6.50
CA ILE A 155 5.67 -11.06 7.72
C ILE A 155 7.06 -11.63 7.53
N ALA A 156 7.97 -11.26 8.42
CA ALA A 156 9.35 -11.72 8.44
C ALA A 156 9.73 -12.20 9.83
N SER A 157 10.76 -13.03 9.94
CA SER A 157 11.37 -13.33 11.24
C SER A 157 11.96 -12.06 11.84
N SER A 158 11.80 -11.90 13.15
CA SER A 158 12.48 -10.84 13.90
C SER A 158 13.97 -11.16 14.00
N GLU A 159 14.81 -10.13 14.04
CA GLU A 159 16.22 -10.32 14.36
C GLU A 159 16.37 -10.89 15.79
N GLY A 160 17.15 -11.96 15.94
CA GLY A 160 17.56 -12.48 17.25
C GLY A 160 16.59 -13.43 17.97
N GLY A 161 15.55 -13.96 17.33
CA GLY A 161 14.68 -14.95 18.00
C GLY A 161 13.57 -15.56 17.13
N PRO A 162 12.75 -16.46 17.70
CA PRO A 162 11.68 -17.17 16.98
C PRO A 162 10.42 -16.33 16.75
N SER A 163 10.45 -15.03 17.06
CA SER A 163 9.32 -14.12 16.87
C SER A 163 9.23 -13.58 15.46
N LEU A 164 8.06 -13.08 15.12
CA LEU A 164 7.76 -12.45 13.83
C LEU A 164 7.69 -10.94 13.96
N ARG A 165 8.02 -10.27 12.86
CA ARG A 165 7.74 -8.87 12.58
C ARG A 165 6.70 -8.82 11.48
N VAL A 166 5.65 -8.04 11.69
CA VAL A 166 4.55 -7.85 10.74
C VAL A 166 4.48 -6.37 10.39
N GLU A 167 4.64 -6.00 9.13
CA GLU A 167 4.75 -4.61 8.71
C GLU A 167 3.98 -4.34 7.43
N THR A 168 3.40 -3.16 7.30
CA THR A 168 2.74 -2.74 6.06
C THR A 168 3.75 -2.30 5.00
N ALA A 169 3.35 -2.35 3.73
CA ALA A 169 4.00 -1.58 2.68
C ALA A 169 2.97 -0.93 1.77
N GLY A 170 3.20 0.34 1.46
CA GLY A 170 2.42 1.13 0.52
C GLY A 170 1.74 2.34 1.13
N LEU A 171 1.83 2.56 2.45
CA LEU A 171 1.29 3.75 3.11
C LEU A 171 2.06 5.03 2.75
N HIS A 172 3.36 4.91 2.52
CA HIS A 172 4.24 6.05 2.20
C HIS A 172 3.85 6.79 0.92
N ARG A 173 3.28 6.10 -0.07
CA ARG A 173 2.76 6.74 -1.30
C ARG A 173 1.59 7.69 -1.03
N PHE A 174 0.98 7.58 0.15
CA PHE A 174 -0.09 8.43 0.63
C PHE A 174 0.39 9.43 1.70
N GLY A 175 1.71 9.61 1.87
CA GLY A 175 2.27 10.55 2.84
C GLY A 175 2.20 10.06 4.29
N LEU A 176 2.06 8.75 4.50
CA LEU A 176 1.96 8.13 5.83
C LEU A 176 3.13 7.17 6.09
N PRO A 177 3.61 7.06 7.34
CA PRO A 177 4.55 6.01 7.68
C PRO A 177 3.90 4.62 7.57
N GLU A 178 4.72 3.61 7.34
CA GLU A 178 4.26 2.23 7.47
C GLU A 178 3.92 1.89 8.93
N VAL A 179 3.17 0.82 9.14
CA VAL A 179 2.75 0.35 10.46
C VAL A 179 3.37 -1.02 10.72
N MET A 180 3.89 -1.24 11.92
CA MET A 180 4.57 -2.46 12.31
C MET A 180 4.06 -3.03 13.64
N ALA A 181 4.01 -4.34 13.75
CA ALA A 181 3.84 -5.08 15.00
C ALA A 181 5.00 -6.09 15.17
N GLY A 182 5.62 -6.11 16.34
CA GLY A 182 6.78 -6.97 16.62
C GLY A 182 7.41 -6.71 18.00
N PRO A 183 7.94 -7.73 18.69
CA PRO A 183 7.93 -9.14 18.34
C PRO A 183 6.53 -9.78 18.50
N VAL A 184 6.15 -10.66 17.57
CA VAL A 184 4.86 -11.38 17.54
C VAL A 184 5.09 -12.89 17.60
N PRO A 185 4.40 -13.66 18.46
CA PRO A 185 4.45 -15.12 18.43
C PRO A 185 3.94 -15.66 17.08
N TYR A 186 4.53 -16.74 16.57
CA TYR A 186 4.12 -17.33 15.28
C TYR A 186 2.60 -17.64 15.23
N ALA A 187 2.05 -18.16 16.33
CA ALA A 187 0.62 -18.46 16.46
C ALA A 187 -0.30 -17.23 16.32
N SER A 188 0.22 -16.01 16.51
CA SER A 188 -0.51 -14.75 16.46
C SER A 188 -0.26 -13.95 15.17
N MET A 189 0.38 -14.56 14.17
CA MET A 189 0.72 -13.92 12.90
C MET A 189 -0.48 -13.27 12.21
N LEU A 190 -1.61 -14.00 12.09
CA LEU A 190 -2.81 -13.48 11.44
C LEU A 190 -3.46 -12.35 12.23
N THR A 191 -3.47 -12.47 13.57
CA THR A 191 -3.95 -11.44 14.50
C THR A 191 -3.16 -10.15 14.31
N ALA A 192 -1.83 -10.23 14.31
CA ALA A 192 -0.97 -9.08 14.07
C ALA A 192 -1.16 -8.48 12.69
N ALA A 193 -1.32 -9.31 11.65
CA ALA A 193 -1.61 -8.84 10.30
C ALA A 193 -2.93 -8.05 10.23
N ASN A 194 -3.98 -8.51 10.88
CA ASN A 194 -5.26 -7.79 10.91
C ASN A 194 -5.19 -6.53 11.77
N LEU A 195 -4.43 -6.55 12.87
CA LEU A 195 -4.19 -5.35 13.67
C LEU A 195 -3.53 -4.23 12.85
N VAL A 196 -2.44 -4.54 12.13
CA VAL A 196 -1.76 -3.52 11.30
C VAL A 196 -2.62 -3.06 10.12
N ARG A 197 -3.48 -3.92 9.55
CA ARG A 197 -4.48 -3.54 8.53
C ARG A 197 -5.51 -2.55 9.06
N GLY A 198 -6.10 -2.84 10.22
CA GLY A 198 -7.07 -1.95 10.85
C GLY A 198 -6.45 -0.59 11.16
N LEU A 199 -5.22 -0.59 11.69
CA LEU A 199 -4.49 0.64 11.97
C LEU A 199 -4.11 1.42 10.70
N ALA A 200 -3.67 0.74 9.64
CA ALA A 200 -3.42 1.34 8.34
C ALA A 200 -4.67 2.04 7.77
N TRP A 201 -5.83 1.41 7.90
CA TRP A 201 -7.10 2.03 7.50
C TRP A 201 -7.42 3.29 8.31
N GLN A 202 -7.29 3.25 9.64
CA GLN A 202 -7.53 4.42 10.49
C GLN A 202 -6.63 5.60 10.09
N LEU A 203 -5.33 5.33 9.93
CA LEU A 203 -4.35 6.34 9.55
C LEU A 203 -4.68 6.96 8.19
N LEU A 204 -5.04 6.14 7.20
CA LEU A 204 -5.46 6.59 5.86
C LEU A 204 -6.75 7.42 5.90
N ALA A 205 -7.78 6.94 6.59
CA ALA A 205 -9.07 7.62 6.66
C ALA A 205 -8.94 9.01 7.31
N GLU A 206 -8.22 9.09 8.43
CA GLU A 206 -7.93 10.37 9.08
C GLU A 206 -7.04 11.27 8.23
N HIS A 207 -6.05 10.68 7.53
CA HIS A 207 -5.13 11.45 6.70
C HIS A 207 -5.81 12.10 5.51
N THR A 208 -6.59 11.32 4.76
CA THR A 208 -7.32 11.80 3.59
C THR A 208 -8.31 12.91 3.95
N GLY A 209 -9.06 12.76 5.06
CA GLY A 209 -9.95 13.82 5.55
C GLY A 209 -9.21 15.07 6.04
N TRP A 210 -7.99 14.95 6.57
CA TRP A 210 -7.18 16.09 6.96
C TRP A 210 -6.51 16.78 5.74
N ALA A 211 -5.96 15.99 4.82
CA ALA A 211 -5.22 16.47 3.66
C ALA A 211 -6.11 17.28 2.70
N SER A 212 -7.39 16.94 2.59
CA SER A 212 -8.35 17.69 1.75
C SER A 212 -8.53 19.16 2.17
N GLY A 213 -8.11 19.55 3.37
CA GLY A 213 -8.17 20.93 3.86
C GLY A 213 -6.82 21.52 4.28
N ALA A 214 -5.71 20.81 4.08
CA ALA A 214 -4.39 21.21 4.54
C ALA A 214 -3.52 21.75 3.39
N ALA A 215 -2.72 22.79 3.67
CA ALA A 215 -1.64 23.20 2.78
C ALA A 215 -0.45 22.21 2.87
N PRO A 216 0.36 22.03 1.80
CA PRO A 216 1.52 21.12 1.78
C PRO A 216 2.58 21.49 2.82
N GLY A 217 3.41 20.51 3.22
CA GLY A 217 4.51 20.70 4.17
C GLY A 217 4.06 20.92 5.63
N ARG A 218 2.78 20.70 5.95
CA ARG A 218 2.27 20.83 7.31
C ARG A 218 2.57 19.62 8.18
N ILE A 219 2.83 19.90 9.45
CA ILE A 219 2.90 18.89 10.50
C ILE A 219 1.48 18.43 10.84
N ARG A 220 1.26 17.11 10.79
CA ARG A 220 0.05 16.48 11.30
C ARG A 220 0.37 15.79 12.62
N HIS A 221 -0.44 16.04 13.65
CA HIS A 221 -0.37 15.25 14.88
C HIS A 221 -1.30 14.04 14.78
N THR A 222 -0.83 12.90 15.30
CA THR A 222 -1.66 11.72 15.54
C THR A 222 -1.62 11.36 17.01
N ALA A 223 -2.71 10.83 17.55
CA ALA A 223 -2.70 10.23 18.88
C ALA A 223 -1.75 9.03 18.90
N ALA A 224 -0.91 8.94 19.95
CA ALA A 224 -0.08 7.77 20.22
C ALA A 224 -0.94 6.62 20.77
N GLU A 225 -1.88 6.94 21.66
CA GLU A 225 -2.87 5.99 22.16
C GLU A 225 -4.03 5.86 21.16
N ARG A 226 -4.35 4.62 20.79
CA ARG A 226 -5.40 4.30 19.82
C ARG A 226 -6.21 3.10 20.24
N VAL A 227 -7.41 2.98 19.68
CA VAL A 227 -8.27 1.80 19.80
C VAL A 227 -8.55 1.29 18.39
N VAL A 228 -8.04 0.12 18.05
CA VAL A 228 -8.32 -0.55 16.76
C VAL A 228 -9.47 -1.52 16.96
N ARG A 229 -10.47 -1.44 16.09
CA ARG A 229 -11.67 -2.27 16.12
C ARG A 229 -11.65 -3.30 15.00
N ALA A 230 -12.33 -4.42 15.18
CA ALA A 230 -12.57 -5.39 14.10
C ALA A 230 -13.16 -4.71 12.85
N ASP A 231 -14.04 -3.73 13.05
CA ASP A 231 -14.63 -2.89 11.99
C ASP A 231 -13.58 -2.19 11.12
N ASP A 232 -12.46 -1.76 11.71
CA ASP A 232 -11.40 -1.08 10.98
C ASP A 232 -10.72 -2.05 10.00
N VAL A 233 -10.61 -3.32 10.37
CA VAL A 233 -10.13 -4.40 9.49
C VAL A 233 -11.12 -4.65 8.35
N MET A 234 -12.42 -4.68 8.64
CA MET A 234 -13.44 -4.85 7.60
C MET A 234 -13.44 -3.67 6.62
N ARG A 235 -13.26 -2.45 7.12
CA ARG A 235 -13.15 -1.24 6.30
C ARG A 235 -11.85 -1.17 5.50
N PHE A 236 -10.75 -1.72 6.01
CA PHE A 236 -9.53 -1.94 5.22
C PHE A 236 -9.84 -2.76 3.95
N TRP A 237 -10.65 -3.80 4.09
CA TRP A 237 -11.16 -4.61 2.97
C TRP A 237 -12.37 -4.01 2.25
N GLY A 238 -12.80 -2.80 2.60
CA GLY A 238 -13.95 -2.15 1.93
C GLY A 238 -15.29 -2.84 2.17
N THR A 239 -15.40 -3.66 3.21
CA THR A 239 -16.62 -4.37 3.62
C THR A 239 -17.30 -3.68 4.80
N ARG A 240 -18.62 -3.86 4.93
CA ARG A 240 -19.35 -3.47 6.14
C ARG A 240 -19.07 -4.46 7.27
N SER A 241 -19.13 -3.97 8.49
CA SER A 241 -19.04 -4.80 9.70
C SER A 241 -20.41 -5.04 10.31
N SER A 242 -20.55 -6.16 11.03
CA SER A 242 -21.69 -6.47 11.90
C SER A 242 -21.36 -6.37 13.39
N GLY A 243 -20.24 -5.73 13.75
CA GLY A 243 -19.73 -5.59 15.12
C GLY A 243 -18.47 -6.43 15.40
N GLY A 244 -17.82 -6.19 16.53
CA GLY A 244 -16.64 -6.94 16.95
C GLY A 244 -15.87 -6.31 18.10
N GLY A 245 -14.70 -6.87 18.40
CA GLY A 245 -13.85 -6.45 19.50
C GLY A 245 -13.13 -5.12 19.24
N ALA A 246 -12.62 -4.53 20.31
CA ALA A 246 -11.85 -3.30 20.32
C ALA A 246 -10.56 -3.52 21.12
N LEU A 247 -9.44 -3.06 20.57
CA LEU A 247 -8.12 -3.31 21.13
C LEU A 247 -7.41 -1.97 21.37
N PRO A 248 -7.26 -1.54 22.64
CA PRO A 248 -6.44 -0.39 22.97
C PRO A 248 -4.96 -0.73 22.76
N LEU A 249 -4.20 0.23 22.24
CA LEU A 249 -2.78 0.12 22.01
C LEU A 249 -2.09 1.48 22.07
N THR A 250 -0.77 1.45 22.22
CA THR A 250 0.09 2.64 22.09
C THR A 250 0.96 2.49 20.84
N LEU A 251 1.25 3.62 20.20
CA LEU A 251 2.16 3.73 19.09
C LEU A 251 3.45 4.41 19.51
N ASP A 252 4.55 3.92 18.97
CA ASP A 252 5.84 4.60 19.02
C ASP A 252 6.55 4.46 17.66
N TRP A 253 7.60 5.23 17.44
CA TRP A 253 8.40 5.14 16.24
C TRP A 253 9.39 3.99 16.28
N THR A 254 9.58 3.36 15.13
CA THR A 254 10.62 2.36 14.92
C THR A 254 11.24 2.52 13.54
N THR A 255 12.32 1.80 13.26
CA THR A 255 12.90 1.72 11.91
C THR A 255 11.99 0.89 11.02
N SER A 256 11.79 1.29 9.76
CA SER A 256 11.00 0.51 8.80
C SER A 256 11.88 -0.49 8.04
N THR A 257 11.30 -1.61 7.62
CA THR A 257 11.92 -2.51 6.63
C THR A 257 11.34 -2.32 5.23
N CYS A 258 10.36 -1.42 5.06
CA CYS A 258 9.80 -1.10 3.76
C CYS A 258 10.85 -0.36 2.90
N PRO A 259 11.09 -0.81 1.65
CA PRO A 259 12.00 -0.11 0.74
C PRO A 259 11.57 1.35 0.54
N GLY A 260 12.44 2.30 0.88
CA GLY A 260 12.16 3.74 0.74
C GLY A 260 11.46 4.39 1.95
N CYS A 261 11.28 3.66 3.04
CA CYS A 261 10.81 4.21 4.31
C CYS A 261 11.94 4.16 5.36
N GLU A 262 12.15 5.26 6.08
CA GLU A 262 13.10 5.28 7.19
C GLU A 262 12.46 4.79 8.49
N ARG A 263 11.20 5.15 8.71
CA ARG A 263 10.48 4.93 9.96
C ARG A 263 9.10 4.34 9.75
N ALA A 264 8.66 3.57 10.73
CA ALA A 264 7.32 3.01 10.84
C ALA A 264 6.72 3.35 12.22
N LEU A 265 5.41 3.28 12.33
CA LEU A 265 4.68 3.33 13.60
C LEU A 265 4.54 1.91 14.14
N LYS A 266 5.21 1.64 15.25
CA LYS A 266 5.20 0.37 15.96
C LYS A 266 4.03 0.31 16.93
N VAL A 267 3.29 -0.79 16.88
CA VAL A 267 2.30 -1.16 17.89
C VAL A 267 3.01 -1.68 19.14
N LEU A 268 2.67 -1.09 20.28
CA LEU A 268 3.08 -1.52 21.60
C LEU A 268 1.87 -2.11 22.34
N PRO A 269 1.90 -3.42 22.65
CA PRO A 269 0.92 -4.04 23.54
C PRO A 269 0.87 -3.31 24.89
N PRO A 270 -0.31 -3.09 25.48
CA PRO A 270 -0.42 -2.62 26.85
C PRO A 270 0.12 -3.67 27.84
N GLY A 271 0.86 -3.22 28.84
CA GLY A 271 1.36 -4.07 29.93
C GLY A 271 2.72 -4.73 29.66
N ALA A 272 3.16 -5.55 30.64
CA ALA A 272 4.51 -6.11 30.68
C ALA A 272 4.65 -7.51 30.04
N ASP A 273 3.56 -8.15 29.61
CA ASP A 273 3.56 -9.52 29.04
C ASP A 273 2.97 -9.56 27.61
N PRO A 274 3.77 -9.17 26.59
CA PRO A 274 3.34 -9.17 25.20
C PRO A 274 2.87 -10.52 24.64
N PRO A 275 3.53 -11.67 24.93
CA PRO A 275 3.06 -12.97 24.44
C PRO A 275 1.64 -13.31 24.86
N THR A 276 1.29 -13.13 26.14
CA THR A 276 -0.05 -13.40 26.65
C THR A 276 -1.08 -12.44 26.05
N TRP A 277 -0.72 -11.15 25.91
CA TRP A 277 -1.59 -10.18 25.26
C TRP A 277 -1.93 -10.57 23.82
N TRP A 278 -0.96 -11.06 23.05
CA TRP A 278 -1.18 -11.54 21.68
C TRP A 278 -2.07 -12.79 21.62
N ALA A 279 -1.91 -13.70 22.57
CA ALA A 279 -2.61 -14.98 22.59
C ALA A 279 -4.07 -14.87 23.07
N GLU A 280 -4.34 -13.93 23.98
CA GLU A 280 -5.64 -13.79 24.63
C GLU A 280 -6.37 -12.54 24.14
N THR A 281 -5.88 -11.36 24.54
CA THR A 281 -6.58 -10.09 24.30
C THR A 281 -6.68 -9.73 22.82
N ALA A 282 -5.56 -9.75 22.09
CA ALA A 282 -5.56 -9.37 20.68
C ALA A 282 -6.29 -10.41 19.80
N ALA A 283 -6.14 -11.70 20.13
CA ALA A 283 -6.74 -12.80 19.39
C ALA A 283 -8.27 -12.86 19.55
N GLU A 284 -8.80 -12.43 20.70
CA GLU A 284 -10.24 -12.27 20.92
C GLU A 284 -10.79 -11.05 20.15
N ALA A 285 -10.05 -9.94 20.13
CA ALA A 285 -10.55 -8.70 19.54
C ALA A 285 -10.49 -8.67 18.01
N MET A 286 -9.45 -9.26 17.40
CA MET A 286 -9.21 -9.16 15.96
C MET A 286 -9.84 -10.32 15.18
N PRO A 287 -10.46 -10.05 14.01
CA PRO A 287 -11.01 -11.10 13.18
C PRO A 287 -9.90 -12.01 12.65
N LYS A 288 -10.20 -13.29 12.46
CA LYS A 288 -9.29 -14.29 11.86
C LYS A 288 -9.45 -14.33 10.33
N LEU A 289 -9.25 -13.18 9.70
CA LEU A 289 -9.50 -12.97 8.28
C LEU A 289 -8.19 -12.93 7.48
N VAL A 290 -8.10 -13.73 6.41
CA VAL A 290 -6.96 -13.67 5.46
C VAL A 290 -7.22 -12.61 4.38
N HIS A 291 -8.43 -12.59 3.84
CA HIS A 291 -8.91 -11.68 2.79
C HIS A 291 -10.44 -11.59 2.87
N ALA A 292 -11.02 -10.44 2.51
CA ALA A 292 -12.46 -10.29 2.26
C ALA A 292 -12.73 -9.63 0.91
N VAL A 293 -13.80 -10.06 0.25
CA VAL A 293 -14.28 -9.45 -0.99
C VAL A 293 -14.95 -8.12 -0.65
N PRO A 294 -14.49 -6.98 -1.19
CA PRO A 294 -15.09 -5.69 -0.86
C PRO A 294 -16.53 -5.61 -1.32
N ASP A 295 -17.39 -4.96 -0.54
CA ASP A 295 -18.78 -4.70 -0.92
C ASP A 295 -18.81 -3.91 -2.24
N PRO A 296 -19.80 -4.19 -3.11
CA PRO A 296 -20.00 -3.44 -4.36
C PRO A 296 -20.17 -1.94 -4.11
#